data_AF-A0A9E3FCM8-F1
#
_entry.id   AF-A0A9E3FCM8-F1
#
_cell.length_a   1.000
_cell.length_b   1.000
_cell.length_c   1.000
_cell.angle_alpha   90.00
_cell.angle_beta   90.00
_cell.angle_gamma   90.00
#
_symmetry.space_group_name_H-M   'P 1'
#
loop_
_entity.id
_entity.type
_entity.pdbx_description
1 polymer ?
#
loop_
_entity_poly.entity_id
_entity_poly.type
_entity_poly.pdbx_seq_one_letter_code
_entity_poly.pdbx_strand_id
1 'polypeptide(L)'
;MRDELQQIRQVLEEQIGRPSRWSGILEITSDPAVRGAKPFRCDIVLNESLAGQDVRWRTLIHEMLHTFSAGYNRTDFDQFPGWEEGVVEQCQRLLRPSLLAALGVRVDEAVFQEVEATHLYNKYIDALEQIRAHLSMEAEAFYLGLLAVPIRLRKGFAYGMGAALSGEERRRYWDTCSQGSAVLKEKL
;
A
#
# COMPACT_ATOMS: atom_id res chain seq x y z
N MET A 1 12.00 10.97 -12.76
CA MET A 1 11.16 10.82 -11.56
C MET A 1 9.84 11.57 -11.61
N ARG A 2 9.78 12.89 -11.86
CA ARG A 2 8.47 13.59 -11.93
C ARG A 2 7.57 13.06 -13.06
N ASP A 3 8.12 12.94 -14.26
CA ASP A 3 7.37 12.41 -15.42
C ASP A 3 6.97 10.95 -15.20
N GLU A 4 7.84 10.15 -14.57
CA GLU A 4 7.54 8.77 -14.16
C GLU A 4 6.34 8.74 -13.21
N LEU A 5 6.31 9.59 -12.16
CA LEU A 5 5.16 9.71 -11.25
C LEU A 5 3.89 10.15 -11.97
N GLN A 6 3.98 11.05 -12.94
CA GLN A 6 2.83 11.48 -13.73
C GLN A 6 2.25 10.34 -14.58
N GLN A 7 3.11 9.50 -15.16
CA GLN A 7 2.68 8.33 -15.92
C GLN A 7 2.10 7.24 -14.99
N ILE A 8 2.76 6.95 -13.87
CA ILE A 8 2.27 6.02 -12.83
C ILE A 8 0.88 6.46 -12.37
N ARG A 9 0.70 7.76 -12.08
CA ARG A 9 -0.59 8.32 -11.69
C ARG A 9 -1.67 8.00 -12.71
N GLN A 10 -1.44 8.27 -13.98
CA GLN A 10 -2.44 8.07 -15.04
C GLN A 10 -2.89 6.61 -15.10
N VAL A 11 -1.93 5.67 -15.13
CA VAL A 11 -2.22 4.23 -15.15
C VAL A 11 -2.97 3.79 -13.89
N LEU A 12 -2.57 4.27 -12.71
CA LEU A 12 -3.25 3.93 -11.46
C LEU A 12 -4.65 4.54 -11.36
N GLU A 13 -4.89 5.75 -11.88
CA GLU A 13 -6.23 6.35 -11.93
C GLU A 13 -7.19 5.48 -12.76
N GLU A 14 -6.71 4.90 -13.87
CA GLU A 14 -7.46 3.96 -14.69
C GLU A 14 -7.69 2.62 -13.97
N GLN A 15 -6.64 2.01 -13.42
CA GLN A 15 -6.72 0.71 -12.76
C GLN A 15 -7.55 0.73 -11.47
N ILE A 16 -7.40 1.77 -10.65
CA ILE A 16 -8.10 1.90 -9.36
C ILE A 16 -9.51 2.50 -9.56
N GLY A 17 -9.75 3.20 -10.67
CA GLY A 17 -11.05 3.79 -10.99
C GLY A 17 -11.40 5.02 -10.15
N ARG A 18 -10.39 5.76 -9.66
CA ARG A 18 -10.60 7.02 -8.91
C ARG A 18 -9.41 7.97 -9.08
N PRO A 19 -9.60 9.28 -8.94
CA PRO A 19 -8.51 10.24 -9.12
C PRO A 19 -7.48 10.18 -7.98
N SER A 20 -6.22 10.45 -8.32
CA SER A 20 -5.14 10.68 -7.36
C SER A 20 -5.33 12.04 -6.67
N ARG A 21 -4.91 12.11 -5.41
CA ARG A 21 -4.80 13.39 -4.67
C ARG A 21 -3.40 13.99 -4.68
N TRP A 22 -2.48 13.47 -5.51
CA TRP A 22 -1.13 14.03 -5.63
C TRP A 22 -1.20 15.49 -6.05
N SER A 23 -0.48 16.35 -5.35
CA SER A 23 -0.39 17.79 -5.63
C SER A 23 0.33 18.10 -6.95
N GLY A 24 1.03 17.11 -7.51
CA GLY A 24 1.96 17.27 -8.63
C GLY A 24 3.35 17.74 -8.19
N ILE A 25 3.57 18.01 -6.90
CA ILE A 25 4.87 18.41 -6.36
C ILE A 25 5.70 17.16 -6.06
N LEU A 26 6.94 17.15 -6.57
CA LEU A 26 7.98 16.20 -6.25
C LEU A 26 9.13 16.98 -5.61
N GLU A 27 9.46 16.65 -4.37
CA GLU A 27 10.64 17.13 -3.68
C GLU A 27 11.73 16.06 -3.73
N ILE A 28 12.96 16.47 -4.05
CA ILE A 28 14.12 15.59 -4.06
C ILE A 28 14.99 15.95 -2.86
N THR A 29 15.38 14.93 -2.09
CA THR A 29 16.25 15.08 -0.92
C THR A 29 17.50 14.22 -1.06
N SER A 30 18.60 14.66 -0.43
CA SER A 30 19.83 13.89 -0.27
C SER A 30 19.92 13.21 1.10
N ASP A 31 18.93 13.39 1.98
CA ASP A 31 18.90 12.77 3.31
C ASP A 31 18.80 11.24 3.20
N PRO A 32 19.85 10.48 3.58
CA PRO A 32 19.85 9.02 3.45
C PRO A 32 18.81 8.33 4.34
N ALA A 33 18.24 9.01 5.33
CA ALA A 33 17.15 8.49 6.16
C ALA A 33 15.81 8.46 5.42
N VAL A 34 15.66 9.25 4.35
CA VAL A 34 14.43 9.34 3.56
C VAL A 34 14.65 8.61 2.25
N ARG A 35 14.01 7.45 2.06
CA ARG A 35 13.96 6.77 0.75
C ARG A 35 12.81 7.32 -0.09
N GLY A 36 11.63 7.35 0.49
CA GLY A 36 10.42 7.98 0.00
C GLY A 36 9.60 8.44 1.20
N ALA A 37 8.88 9.54 1.05
CA ALA A 37 7.89 9.98 2.02
C ALA A 37 6.79 10.75 1.32
N LYS A 38 5.55 10.60 1.79
CA LYS A 38 4.42 11.41 1.36
C LYS A 38 3.96 12.31 2.50
N PRO A 39 4.40 13.58 2.54
CA PRO A 39 3.83 14.56 3.44
C PRO A 39 2.30 14.60 3.30
N PHE A 40 1.58 14.83 4.40
CA PHE A 40 0.11 14.85 4.42
C PHE A 40 -0.54 15.94 3.56
N ARG A 41 0.26 16.78 2.88
CA ARG A 41 -0.14 17.70 1.80
C ARG A 41 -0.30 17.01 0.44
N CYS A 42 -0.01 15.71 0.38
CA CYS A 42 0.03 14.90 -0.83
C CYS A 42 1.09 15.35 -1.85
N ASP A 43 2.20 15.87 -1.37
CA ASP A 43 3.46 15.97 -2.10
C ASP A 43 4.18 14.62 -2.05
N ILE A 44 5.14 14.36 -2.93
CA ILE A 44 6.00 13.17 -2.87
C ILE A 44 7.43 13.64 -2.65
N VAL A 45 8.12 13.08 -1.67
CA VAL A 45 9.53 13.33 -1.36
C VAL A 45 10.30 12.06 -1.68
N LEU A 46 11.37 12.15 -2.47
CA LEU A 46 12.20 11.00 -2.85
C LEU A 46 13.68 11.29 -2.63
N ASN A 47 14.43 10.24 -2.28
CA ASN A 47 15.88 10.33 -2.27
C ASN A 47 16.43 10.44 -3.71
N GLU A 48 17.39 11.34 -3.92
CA GLU A 48 18.09 11.45 -5.21
C GLU A 48 18.85 10.16 -5.57
N SER A 49 19.34 9.41 -4.58
CA SER A 49 20.07 8.15 -4.81
C SER A 49 19.23 7.08 -5.50
N LEU A 50 17.90 7.15 -5.42
CA LEU A 50 17.02 6.23 -6.16
C LEU A 50 17.06 6.48 -7.67
N ALA A 51 17.51 7.66 -8.11
CA ALA A 51 17.61 7.97 -9.52
C ALA A 51 18.52 6.95 -10.23
N GLY A 52 18.02 6.39 -11.33
CA GLY A 52 18.77 5.42 -12.13
C GLY A 52 18.78 3.98 -11.60
N GLN A 53 18.21 3.71 -10.42
CA GLN A 53 18.06 2.34 -9.93
C GLN A 53 16.71 1.75 -10.35
N ASP A 54 16.66 0.49 -10.77
CA ASP A 54 15.40 -0.15 -11.15
C ASP A 54 14.46 -0.35 -9.98
N VAL A 55 15.00 -0.58 -8.78
CA VAL A 55 14.21 -0.67 -7.54
C VAL A 55 13.40 0.61 -7.28
N ARG A 56 13.78 1.76 -7.86
CA ARG A 56 13.03 3.02 -7.70
C ARG A 56 11.56 2.87 -8.05
N TRP A 57 11.22 2.03 -9.02
CA TRP A 57 9.83 1.84 -9.46
C TRP A 57 8.93 1.37 -8.33
N ARG A 58 9.41 0.48 -7.44
CA ARG A 58 8.61 0.07 -6.26
C ARG A 58 8.29 1.27 -5.37
N THR A 59 9.30 2.11 -5.09
CA THR A 59 9.14 3.30 -4.24
C THR A 59 8.20 4.31 -4.89
N LEU A 60 8.38 4.60 -6.18
CA LEU A 60 7.52 5.53 -6.91
C LEU A 60 6.05 5.09 -6.88
N ILE A 61 5.80 3.79 -7.10
CA ILE A 61 4.45 3.22 -7.07
C ILE A 61 3.88 3.25 -5.65
N HIS A 62 4.68 2.88 -4.64
CA HIS A 62 4.29 2.90 -3.22
C HIS A 62 3.86 4.32 -2.80
N GLU A 63 4.72 5.32 -3.01
CA GLU A 63 4.41 6.72 -2.64
C GLU A 63 3.18 7.25 -3.40
N MET A 64 3.05 6.89 -4.68
CA MET A 64 1.89 7.26 -5.47
C MET A 64 0.60 6.60 -4.95
N LEU A 65 0.64 5.34 -4.50
CA LEU A 65 -0.54 4.64 -3.97
C LEU A 65 -1.11 5.28 -2.70
N HIS A 66 -0.27 5.84 -1.83
CA HIS A 66 -0.77 6.64 -0.70
C HIS A 66 -1.62 7.84 -1.16
N THR A 67 -1.44 8.35 -2.39
CA THR A 67 -2.26 9.45 -2.93
C THR A 67 -3.70 9.03 -3.20
N PHE A 68 -3.96 7.73 -3.33
CA PHE A 68 -5.28 7.16 -3.52
C PHE A 68 -5.95 6.80 -2.19
N SER A 69 -5.20 6.39 -1.15
CA SER A 69 -5.72 5.98 0.16
C SER A 69 -6.84 6.87 0.72
N ALA A 70 -8.07 6.38 0.88
CA ALA A 70 -9.15 7.25 1.35
C ALA A 70 -8.84 7.86 2.72
N GLY A 71 -9.22 9.13 2.93
CA GLY A 71 -9.04 9.82 4.21
C GLY A 71 -7.59 9.98 4.68
N TYR A 72 -6.58 9.88 3.80
CA TYR A 72 -5.17 9.98 4.18
C TYR A 72 -4.87 11.30 4.91
N ASN A 73 -4.52 11.22 6.20
CA ASN A 73 -4.16 12.35 7.05
C ASN A 73 -3.21 11.90 8.16
N ARG A 74 -2.53 12.88 8.79
CA ARG A 74 -1.49 12.61 9.80
C ARG A 74 -2.00 11.86 11.01
N THR A 75 -3.10 12.33 11.58
CA THR A 75 -3.66 11.80 12.81
C THR A 75 -4.00 10.32 12.66
N ASP A 76 -4.69 9.96 11.57
CA ASP A 76 -5.08 8.56 11.33
C ASP A 76 -3.86 7.69 10.99
N PHE A 77 -2.90 8.22 10.21
CA PHE A 77 -1.66 7.50 9.89
C PHE A 77 -0.83 7.18 11.14
N ASP A 78 -0.60 8.18 12.00
CA ASP A 78 0.18 8.02 13.23
C ASP A 78 -0.47 7.04 14.21
N GLN A 79 -1.80 6.89 14.15
CA GLN A 79 -2.59 5.99 14.98
C GLN A 79 -2.70 4.57 14.41
N PHE A 80 -2.68 4.41 13.09
CA PHE A 80 -2.89 3.13 12.41
C PHE A 80 -1.85 2.87 11.29
N PRO A 81 -0.54 2.96 11.57
CA PRO A 81 0.49 2.94 10.53
C PRO A 81 0.50 1.62 9.76
N GLY A 82 0.40 0.47 10.44
CA GLY A 82 0.41 -0.83 9.76
C GLY A 82 -0.77 -1.06 8.83
N TRP A 83 -1.92 -0.46 9.12
CA TRP A 83 -3.09 -0.51 8.22
C TRP A 83 -2.89 0.31 6.94
N GLU A 84 -2.09 1.37 6.98
CA GLU A 84 -1.74 2.12 5.78
C GLU A 84 -0.62 1.46 5.02
N GLU A 85 0.52 1.27 5.68
CA GLU A 85 1.75 0.77 5.06
C GLU A 85 1.58 -0.65 4.51
N GLY A 86 0.94 -1.55 5.26
CA GLY A 86 0.68 -2.92 4.79
C GLY A 86 -0.24 -2.96 3.56
N VAL A 87 -1.27 -2.12 3.52
CA VAL A 87 -2.19 -2.05 2.38
C VAL A 87 -1.51 -1.46 1.15
N VAL A 88 -0.78 -0.36 1.32
CA VAL A 88 -0.12 0.35 0.21
C VAL A 88 1.01 -0.49 -0.36
N GLU A 89 1.84 -1.10 0.48
CA GLU A 89 2.92 -2.00 0.04
C GLU A 89 2.37 -3.22 -0.70
N GLN A 90 1.30 -3.85 -0.22
CA GLN A 90 0.75 -5.01 -0.93
C GLN A 90 0.05 -4.61 -2.23
N CYS A 91 -0.67 -3.48 -2.27
CA CYS A 91 -1.18 -2.90 -3.51
C CYS A 91 -0.04 -2.65 -4.50
N GLN A 92 1.09 -2.13 -4.03
CA GLN A 92 2.27 -1.89 -4.88
C GLN A 92 2.74 -3.19 -5.52
N ARG A 93 2.87 -4.28 -4.76
CA ARG A 93 3.32 -5.58 -5.29
C ARG A 93 2.32 -6.19 -6.28
N LEU A 94 1.03 -6.10 -5.98
CA LEU A 94 -0.03 -6.65 -6.83
C LEU A 94 -0.16 -5.90 -8.16
N LEU A 95 -0.11 -4.57 -8.13
CA LEU A 95 -0.34 -3.73 -9.31
C LEU A 95 0.93 -3.46 -10.13
N ARG A 96 2.12 -3.58 -9.54
CA ARG A 96 3.39 -3.27 -10.22
C ARG A 96 3.54 -3.99 -11.57
N PRO A 97 3.31 -5.32 -11.71
CA PRO A 97 3.57 -5.99 -12.98
C PRO A 97 2.75 -5.43 -14.14
N SER A 98 1.44 -5.24 -13.93
CA SER A 98 0.54 -4.70 -14.96
C SER A 98 0.82 -3.21 -15.22
N LEU A 99 1.17 -2.45 -14.18
CA LEU A 99 1.54 -1.05 -14.30
C LEU A 99 2.82 -0.86 -15.12
N LEU A 100 3.90 -1.59 -14.80
CA LEU A 100 5.16 -1.48 -15.55
C LEU A 100 4.97 -1.91 -17.01
N ALA A 101 4.17 -2.94 -17.25
CA ALA A 101 3.80 -3.34 -18.61
C ALA A 101 3.07 -2.22 -19.37
N ALA A 102 2.11 -1.54 -18.74
CA ALA A 102 1.39 -0.41 -19.34
C ALA A 102 2.31 0.79 -19.64
N LEU A 103 3.36 0.99 -18.83
CA LEU A 103 4.38 2.01 -19.05
C LEU A 103 5.44 1.62 -20.08
N GLY A 104 5.42 0.39 -20.61
CA GLY A 104 6.47 -0.14 -21.48
C GLY A 104 7.81 -0.33 -20.77
N VAL A 105 7.81 -0.37 -19.44
CA VAL A 105 9.00 -0.54 -18.60
C VAL A 105 9.25 -2.03 -18.39
N ARG A 106 10.49 -2.47 -18.60
CA ARG A 106 10.92 -3.86 -18.38
C ARG A 106 11.99 -3.89 -17.30
N VAL A 107 11.61 -4.41 -16.14
CA VAL A 107 12.50 -4.67 -15.00
C VAL A 107 12.24 -6.11 -14.57
N ASP A 108 13.30 -6.84 -14.26
CA ASP A 108 13.18 -8.21 -13.76
C ASP A 108 12.55 -8.20 -12.36
N GLU A 109 11.56 -9.07 -12.15
CA GLU A 109 10.87 -9.19 -10.86
C GLU A 109 11.83 -9.57 -9.72
N ALA A 110 12.93 -10.26 -10.04
CA ALA A 110 13.99 -10.61 -9.08
C ALA A 110 14.60 -9.37 -8.39
N VAL A 111 14.68 -8.24 -9.09
CA VAL A 111 15.18 -6.96 -8.53
C VAL A 111 14.32 -6.50 -7.35
N PHE A 112 13.01 -6.71 -7.44
CA PHE A 112 12.09 -6.33 -6.37
C PHE A 112 12.04 -7.37 -5.27
N GLN A 113 12.03 -8.66 -5.62
CA GLN A 113 11.94 -9.77 -4.66
C GLN A 113 13.07 -9.75 -3.62
N GLU A 114 14.30 -9.42 -4.02
CA GLU A 114 15.45 -9.34 -3.10
C GLU A 114 15.20 -8.30 -1.98
N VAL A 115 14.74 -7.11 -2.37
CA VAL A 115 14.47 -6.01 -1.43
C VAL A 115 13.20 -6.28 -0.61
N GLU A 116 12.21 -6.92 -1.22
CA GLU A 116 10.93 -7.22 -0.59
C GLU A 116 11.00 -8.36 0.42
N ALA A 117 11.88 -9.34 0.22
CA ALA A 117 12.04 -10.48 1.12
C ALA A 117 12.36 -10.07 2.56
N THR A 118 13.03 -8.92 2.74
CA THR A 118 13.44 -8.39 4.06
C THR A 118 12.69 -7.11 4.44
N HIS A 119 11.62 -6.75 3.71
CA HIS A 119 10.92 -5.51 3.96
C HIS A 119 10.21 -5.51 5.31
N LEU A 120 10.36 -4.43 6.08
CA LEU A 120 9.81 -4.32 7.43
C LEU A 120 8.27 -4.43 7.46
N TYR A 121 7.60 -4.07 6.35
CA TYR A 121 6.14 -4.16 6.21
C TYR A 121 5.62 -5.58 5.95
N ASN A 122 6.49 -6.57 5.72
CA ASN A 122 6.05 -7.96 5.51
C ASN A 122 5.20 -8.47 6.68
N LYS A 123 5.52 -8.09 7.93
CA LYS A 123 4.69 -8.48 9.09
C LYS A 123 3.26 -7.95 9.01
N TYR A 124 3.06 -6.76 8.42
CA TYR A 124 1.72 -6.19 8.23
C TYR A 124 0.97 -6.89 7.11
N ILE A 125 1.68 -7.20 6.02
CA ILE A 125 1.13 -7.94 4.88
C ILE A 125 0.70 -9.33 5.35
N ASP A 126 1.53 -10.05 6.08
CA ASP A 126 1.22 -11.38 6.60
C ASP A 126 -0.03 -11.37 7.49
N ALA A 127 -0.17 -10.35 8.35
CA ALA A 127 -1.36 -10.17 9.17
C ALA A 127 -2.62 -9.90 8.32
N LEU A 128 -2.53 -9.09 7.27
CA LEU A 128 -3.64 -8.80 6.36
C LEU A 128 -4.00 -10.02 5.48
N GLU A 129 -3.00 -10.78 5.03
CA GLU A 129 -3.20 -12.01 4.27
C GLU A 129 -3.89 -13.10 5.09
N GLN A 130 -3.53 -13.25 6.37
CA GLN A 130 -4.23 -14.16 7.27
C GLN A 130 -5.71 -13.79 7.40
N ILE A 131 -6.03 -12.50 7.51
CA ILE A 131 -7.42 -12.03 7.52
C ILE A 131 -8.11 -12.37 6.20
N ARG A 132 -7.50 -12.03 5.06
CA ARG A 132 -8.05 -12.26 3.73
C ARG A 132 -8.31 -13.73 3.44
N ALA A 133 -7.43 -14.62 3.86
CA ALA A 133 -7.51 -16.06 3.58
C ALA A 133 -8.82 -16.71 4.06
N HIS A 134 -9.50 -16.11 5.03
CA HIS A 134 -10.81 -16.57 5.51
C HIS A 134 -12.00 -16.13 4.65
N LEU A 135 -11.83 -15.16 3.75
CA LEU A 135 -12.93 -14.49 3.04
C LEU A 135 -13.15 -15.02 1.62
N SER A 136 -12.34 -15.97 1.15
CA SER A 136 -12.33 -16.45 -0.25
C SER A 136 -12.32 -15.29 -1.26
N MET A 137 -11.64 -14.20 -0.92
CA MET A 137 -11.59 -12.97 -1.69
C MET A 137 -10.26 -12.87 -2.41
N GLU A 138 -10.28 -12.47 -3.68
CA GLU A 138 -9.07 -12.17 -4.45
C GLU A 138 -8.24 -11.08 -3.76
N ALA A 139 -6.92 -11.25 -3.79
CA ALA A 139 -5.99 -10.33 -3.12
C ALA A 139 -6.20 -8.88 -3.56
N GLU A 140 -6.21 -8.64 -4.88
CA GLU A 140 -6.40 -7.30 -5.43
C GLU A 140 -7.72 -6.66 -4.96
N ALA A 141 -8.84 -7.39 -5.01
CA ALA A 141 -10.13 -6.90 -4.56
C ALA A 141 -10.13 -6.55 -3.06
N PHE A 142 -9.48 -7.37 -2.23
CA PHE A 142 -9.36 -7.12 -0.80
C PHE A 142 -8.56 -5.85 -0.50
N TYR A 143 -7.36 -5.69 -1.07
CA TYR A 143 -6.50 -4.54 -0.79
C TYR A 143 -7.02 -3.25 -1.41
N LEU A 144 -7.57 -3.29 -2.63
CA LEU A 144 -8.21 -2.11 -3.23
C LEU A 144 -9.46 -1.68 -2.44
N GLY A 145 -10.23 -2.65 -1.94
CA GLY A 145 -11.34 -2.39 -1.02
C GLY A 145 -10.88 -1.68 0.25
N LEU A 146 -9.78 -2.14 0.87
CA LEU A 146 -9.19 -1.47 2.04
C LEU A 146 -8.64 -0.08 1.70
N LEU A 147 -7.94 0.07 0.58
CA LEU A 147 -7.40 1.35 0.11
C LEU A 147 -8.52 2.38 -0.15
N ALA A 148 -9.72 1.91 -0.50
CA ALA A 148 -10.93 2.73 -0.65
C ALA A 148 -11.57 3.18 0.67
N VAL A 149 -11.21 2.55 1.79
CA VAL A 149 -11.76 2.86 3.12
C VAL A 149 -10.82 3.81 3.88
N PRO A 150 -11.36 4.87 4.53
CA PRO A 150 -10.57 5.73 5.39
C PRO A 150 -9.74 4.94 6.41
N ILE A 151 -8.46 5.30 6.59
CA ILE A 151 -7.51 4.56 7.43
C ILE A 151 -8.12 4.16 8.79
N ARG A 152 -8.72 5.12 9.50
CA ARG A 152 -9.38 4.90 10.81
C ARG A 152 -10.54 3.90 10.80
N LEU A 153 -11.14 3.64 9.65
CA LEU A 153 -12.28 2.73 9.46
C LEU A 153 -11.87 1.35 8.94
N ARG A 154 -10.64 1.17 8.44
CA ARG A 154 -10.20 -0.10 7.80
C ARG A 154 -10.33 -1.30 8.72
N LYS A 155 -9.97 -1.15 10.00
CA LYS A 155 -10.18 -2.20 11.00
C LYS A 155 -11.67 -2.59 11.07
N GLY A 156 -12.56 -1.63 11.30
CA GLY A 156 -14.00 -1.91 11.39
C GLY A 156 -14.56 -2.55 10.11
N PHE A 157 -14.09 -2.08 8.96
CA PHE A 157 -14.46 -2.65 7.67
C PHE A 157 -14.01 -4.10 7.51
N ALA A 158 -12.76 -4.42 7.83
CA ALA A 158 -12.25 -5.79 7.83
C ALA A 158 -13.10 -6.69 8.75
N TYR A 159 -13.38 -6.28 9.99
CA TYR A 159 -14.28 -7.03 10.87
C TYR A 159 -15.68 -7.25 10.27
N GLY A 160 -16.21 -6.23 9.59
CA GLY A 160 -17.51 -6.27 8.91
C GLY A 160 -17.58 -7.29 7.77
N MET A 161 -16.48 -7.52 7.05
CA MET A 161 -16.45 -8.52 5.96
C MET A 161 -16.80 -9.93 6.44
N GLY A 162 -16.50 -10.27 7.70
CA GLY A 162 -16.83 -11.56 8.30
C GLY A 162 -18.30 -11.77 8.62
N ALA A 163 -19.16 -10.76 8.45
CA ALA A 163 -20.58 -10.85 8.79
C ALA A 163 -21.32 -11.93 8.00
N ALA A 164 -20.86 -12.25 6.79
CA ALA A 164 -21.42 -13.30 5.95
C ALA A 164 -21.01 -14.73 6.37
N LEU A 165 -19.93 -14.88 7.15
CA LEU A 165 -19.46 -16.19 7.63
C LEU A 165 -20.41 -16.76 8.68
N SER A 166 -20.44 -18.08 8.84
CA SER A 166 -21.36 -18.76 9.76
C SER A 166 -20.64 -19.31 11.01
N GLY A 167 -21.37 -19.40 12.13
CA GLY A 167 -20.97 -20.14 13.34
C GLY A 167 -19.49 -20.03 13.74
N GLU A 168 -18.77 -21.15 13.61
CA GLU A 168 -17.36 -21.27 13.98
C GLU A 168 -16.40 -20.52 13.03
N GLU A 169 -16.72 -20.45 11.74
CA GLU A 169 -15.92 -19.72 10.75
C GLU A 169 -15.87 -18.23 11.09
N ARG A 170 -17.02 -17.65 11.47
CA ARG A 170 -17.10 -16.25 11.91
C ARG A 170 -16.27 -16.00 13.17
N ARG A 171 -16.31 -16.91 14.14
CA ARG A 171 -15.49 -16.80 15.36
C ARG A 171 -14.01 -16.81 15.03
N ARG A 172 -13.55 -17.83 14.29
CA ARG A 172 -12.14 -17.94 13.85
C ARG A 172 -11.70 -16.71 13.09
N TYR A 173 -12.53 -16.21 12.18
CA TYR A 173 -12.25 -14.97 11.45
C TYR A 173 -12.06 -13.76 12.37
N TRP A 174 -12.97 -13.55 13.33
CA TRP A 174 -12.85 -12.43 14.26
C TRP A 174 -11.64 -12.54 15.18
N ASP A 175 -11.27 -13.75 15.58
CA ASP A 175 -10.04 -14.01 16.32
C ASP A 175 -8.80 -13.65 15.47
N THR A 176 -8.75 -14.08 14.21
CA THR A 176 -7.71 -13.70 13.25
C THR A 176 -7.64 -12.19 13.03
N CYS A 177 -8.78 -11.51 12.86
CA CYS A 177 -8.85 -10.05 12.77
C CYS A 177 -8.32 -9.36 14.04
N SER A 178 -8.56 -9.94 15.21
CA SER A 178 -8.08 -9.43 16.50
C SER A 178 -6.56 -9.52 16.60
N GLN A 179 -6.01 -10.69 16.27
CA GLN A 179 -4.57 -10.95 16.28
C GLN A 179 -3.84 -10.10 15.24
N GLY A 180 -4.33 -10.08 13.99
CA GLY A 180 -3.77 -9.25 12.93
C GLY A 180 -3.83 -7.76 13.27
N SER A 181 -4.94 -7.29 13.87
CA SER A 181 -5.04 -5.90 14.35
C SER A 181 -4.04 -5.54 15.45
N ALA A 182 -3.56 -6.51 16.23
CA ALA A 182 -2.51 -6.26 17.22
C ALA A 182 -1.16 -6.00 16.53
N VAL A 183 -0.81 -6.82 15.54
CA VAL A 183 0.40 -6.64 14.72
C VAL A 183 0.37 -5.30 13.97
N LEU A 184 -0.76 -4.96 13.36
CA LEU A 184 -0.93 -3.73 12.56
C LEU A 184 -0.89 -2.42 13.37
N LYS A 185 -0.89 -2.50 14.71
CA LYS A 185 -0.73 -1.35 15.61
C LYS A 185 0.71 -1.10 16.04
N GLU A 186 1.59 -2.07 15.88
CA GLU A 186 2.99 -1.91 16.19
C GLU A 186 3.57 -0.79 15.32
N LYS A 187 4.51 -0.02 15.86
CA LYS A 187 5.32 0.91 15.06
C LYS A 187 6.59 0.16 14.64
N LEU A 188 7.06 0.43 13.43
CA LEU A 188 8.35 -0.03 12.93
C LEU A 188 9.43 1.00 13.20
#